data_AF-A0A640TQW5-F1
#
_entry.id   AF-A0A640TQW5-F1
#
_cell.length_a   1.000
_cell.length_b   1.000
_cell.length_c   1.000
_cell.angle_alpha   90.00
_cell.angle_beta   90.00
_cell.angle_gamma   90.00
#
_symmetry.space_group_name_H-M   'P 1'
#
loop_
_entity.id
_entity.type
_entity.pdbx_description
1 polymer ?
#
loop_
_entity_poly.entity_id
_entity_poly.type
_entity_poly.pdbx_seq_one_letter_code
_entity_poly.pdbx_strand_id
1 'polypeptide(L)' 'MLTGATATATAQAAPAHSETATSSSTALGWIYVGTYISKSSCQADGENSAQEWKCVKAPSGKWHLYVWS' A
#
# COMPACT_ATOMS: atom_id res chain seq x y z
N MET A 1 -18.06 -59.42 -16.02
CA MET A 1 -18.21 -58.00 -16.36
C MET A 1 -17.44 -57.20 -15.30
N LEU A 2 -16.18 -56.83 -15.56
CA LEU A 2 -15.31 -56.12 -14.61
C LEU A 2 -15.26 -54.64 -15.04
N THR A 3 -16.12 -53.80 -14.46
CA THR A 3 -16.13 -52.38 -14.79
C THR A 3 -15.33 -51.63 -13.72
N GLY A 4 -14.04 -51.47 -13.98
CA GLY A 4 -13.16 -50.65 -13.17
C GLY A 4 -13.51 -49.18 -13.33
N ALA A 5 -14.06 -48.57 -12.29
CA ALA A 5 -14.25 -47.13 -12.20
C ALA A 5 -12.97 -46.49 -11.68
N THR A 6 -12.14 -45.97 -12.58
CA THR A 6 -10.96 -45.18 -12.21
C THR A 6 -11.43 -43.74 -11.94
N ALA A 7 -11.64 -43.39 -10.67
CA ALA A 7 -11.92 -42.02 -10.26
C ALA A 7 -10.61 -41.22 -10.29
N THR A 8 -10.44 -40.35 -11.29
CA THR A 8 -9.31 -39.43 -11.36
C THR A 8 -9.56 -38.28 -10.36
N ALA A 9 -8.95 -38.35 -9.18
CA ALA A 9 -8.96 -37.25 -8.24
C ALA A 9 -8.10 -36.10 -8.79
N THR A 10 -8.72 -35.00 -9.17
CA THR A 10 -8.01 -33.75 -9.50
C THR A 10 -7.44 -33.17 -8.21
N ALA A 11 -6.14 -33.28 -8.01
CA ALA A 11 -5.44 -32.57 -6.95
C ALA A 11 -5.51 -31.06 -7.24
N GLN A 12 -6.28 -30.33 -6.44
CA GLN A 12 -6.37 -28.88 -6.54
C GLN A 12 -5.10 -28.29 -5.94
N ALA A 13 -4.19 -27.80 -6.79
CA ALA A 13 -3.02 -27.07 -6.33
C ALA A 13 -3.49 -25.81 -5.57
N ALA A 14 -3.19 -25.75 -4.27
CA ALA A 14 -3.43 -24.54 -3.49
C ALA A 14 -2.47 -23.44 -3.98
N PRO A 15 -2.93 -22.19 -4.16
CA PRO A 15 -2.05 -21.12 -4.54
C PRO A 15 -1.05 -20.86 -3.40
N ALA A 16 0.25 -20.96 -3.71
CA ALA A 16 1.33 -20.68 -2.78
C ALA A 16 1.39 -19.16 -2.53
N HIS A 17 0.48 -18.65 -1.71
CA HIS A 17 0.59 -17.29 -1.19
C HIS A 17 1.57 -17.32 -0.02
N SER A 18 2.85 -17.11 -0.32
CA SER A 18 3.79 -16.59 0.67
C SER A 18 3.40 -15.15 0.97
N GLU A 19 2.32 -14.95 1.71
CA GLU A 19 2.01 -13.65 2.28
C GLU A 19 3.05 -13.42 3.38
N THR A 20 4.20 -12.89 2.98
CA THR A 20 5.05 -12.18 3.90
C THR A 20 4.23 -10.98 4.33
N ALA A 21 3.45 -11.15 5.40
CA ALA A 21 2.92 -10.04 6.15
C ALA A 21 4.13 -9.26 6.65
N THR A 22 4.57 -8.27 5.87
CA THR A 22 5.41 -7.21 6.41
C THR A 22 4.57 -6.57 7.50
N SER A 23 4.80 -6.99 8.74
CA SER A 23 4.37 -6.24 9.90
C SER A 23 4.81 -4.81 9.66
N SER A 24 3.83 -3.92 9.46
CA SER A 24 4.05 -2.48 9.40
C SER A 24 4.77 -2.13 10.68
N SER A 25 6.08 -1.97 10.59
CA SER A 25 6.85 -1.31 11.62
C SER A 25 6.25 0.08 11.64
N THR A 26 5.49 0.41 12.68
CA THR A 26 4.92 1.76 12.84
C THR A 26 6.09 2.72 12.88
N ALA A 27 6.44 3.26 11.72
CA ALA A 27 7.57 4.16 11.58
C ALA A 27 7.12 5.47 12.20
N LEU A 28 7.40 5.63 13.49
CA LEU A 28 7.10 6.84 14.24
C LEU A 28 7.89 8.00 13.62
N GLY A 29 7.24 8.77 12.75
CA GLY A 29 7.94 9.80 11.98
C GLY A 29 7.16 10.35 10.79
N TRP A 30 7.75 11.39 10.18
CA TRP A 30 7.22 12.01 8.96
C TRP A 30 7.54 11.15 7.74
N ILE A 31 6.53 10.46 7.21
CA ILE A 31 6.61 9.68 5.98
C ILE A 31 6.34 10.59 4.79
N TYR A 32 7.23 10.59 3.81
CA TYR A 32 7.01 11.27 2.54
C TYR A 32 6.00 10.50 1.69
N VAL A 33 4.90 11.15 1.32
CA VAL A 33 3.80 10.54 0.55
C VAL A 33 3.91 10.85 -0.93
N GLY A 34 4.21 12.10 -1.29
CA GLY A 34 4.17 12.51 -2.68
C GLY A 34 4.58 13.95 -2.94
N THR A 35 4.66 14.29 -4.23
CA THR A 35 4.99 15.63 -4.72
C THR A 35 3.85 16.19 -5.57
N TYR A 36 3.47 17.43 -5.30
CA TYR A 36 2.36 18.14 -5.93
C TYR A 36 2.84 19.45 -6.55
N ILE A 37 2.19 19.89 -7.63
CA ILE A 37 2.49 21.17 -8.27
C ILE A 37 1.90 22.34 -7.47
N SER A 38 0.71 22.16 -6.91
CA SER A 38 -0.02 23.18 -6.16
C SER A 38 -0.09 22.85 -4.67
N LYS A 39 -0.16 23.89 -3.84
CA LYS A 39 -0.36 23.74 -2.39
C LYS A 39 -1.70 23.09 -2.08
N SER A 40 -2.76 23.47 -2.81
CA SER A 40 -4.12 22.99 -2.60
C SER A 40 -4.24 21.48 -2.79
N SER A 41 -3.63 20.93 -3.85
CA SER A 41 -3.64 19.48 -4.08
C SER A 41 -2.89 18.72 -2.99
N CYS A 42 -1.77 19.28 -2.49
CA CYS A 42 -1.05 18.69 -1.37
C CYS A 42 -1.89 18.68 -0.08
N GLN A 43 -2.61 19.77 0.21
CA GLN A 43 -3.46 19.87 1.42
C GLN A 43 -4.64 18.91 1.37
N ALA A 44 -5.36 18.86 0.23
CA ALA A 44 -6.50 17.95 0.07
C ALA A 44 -6.10 16.47 0.23
N ASP A 45 -4.91 16.10 -0.26
CA ASP A 45 -4.38 14.74 -0.11
C ASP A 45 -3.93 14.47 1.34
N GLY A 46 -3.27 15.44 1.98
CA GLY A 46 -2.88 15.34 3.39
C GLY A 46 -4.08 15.13 4.33
N GLU A 47 -5.15 15.90 4.13
CA GLU A 47 -6.40 15.79 4.89
C GLU A 47 -7.07 14.41 4.74
N ASN A 48 -6.92 13.78 3.57
CA ASN A 48 -7.47 12.45 3.31
C ASN A 48 -6.54 11.31 3.77
N SER A 49 -5.24 11.57 3.90
CA SER A 49 -4.23 10.54 4.15
C SER A 49 -3.96 10.28 5.63
N ALA A 50 -3.98 11.30 6.51
CA ALA A 50 -3.65 11.12 7.93
C ALA A 50 -4.25 12.21 8.84
N GLN A 51 -4.27 11.95 10.16
CA GLN A 51 -4.65 12.97 11.16
C GLN A 51 -3.62 14.09 11.27
N GLU A 52 -2.33 13.74 11.20
CA GLU A 52 -1.23 14.68 11.23
C GLU A 52 -0.48 14.66 9.90
N TRP A 53 -0.44 15.80 9.23
CA TRP A 53 0.17 15.94 7.92
C TRP A 53 0.75 17.34 7.74
N LYS A 54 1.66 17.49 6.78
CA LYS A 54 2.21 18.80 6.39
C LYS A 54 2.63 18.83 4.94
N CYS A 55 2.43 20.00 4.34
CA CYS A 55 2.90 20.34 3.01
C CYS A 55 4.10 21.28 3.09
N VAL A 56 5.25 20.84 2.59
CA VAL A 56 6.49 21.62 2.59
C VAL A 56 6.83 22.03 1.17
N LYS A 57 7.10 23.32 0.95
CA LYS A 57 7.55 23.79 -0.37
C LYS A 57 9.01 23.42 -0.57
N ALA A 58 9.29 22.64 -1.61
CA ALA A 58 10.63 22.25 -2.01
C ALA A 58 11.33 23.41 -2.77
N PRO A 59 12.68 23.43 -2.78
CA PRO A 59 13.44 24.39 -3.59
C PRO A 59 13.13 24.32 -5.09
N SER A 60 12.66 23.17 -5.57
CA SER A 60 12.19 22.95 -6.95
C SER A 60 10.87 23.66 -7.28
N GLY A 61 10.24 24.33 -6.30
CA GLY A 61 8.95 25.00 -6.44
C GLY A 61 7.74 24.08 -6.26
N LYS A 62 7.96 22.77 -6.11
CA LYS A 62 6.91 21.77 -5.86
C LYS A 62 6.58 21.65 -4.38
N TRP A 63 5.47 21.01 -4.04
CA TRP A 63 5.01 20.76 -2.68
C TRP A 63 5.18 19.30 -2.33
N HIS A 64 5.87 19.01 -1.23
CA HIS A 64 6.03 17.64 -0.73
C HIS A 64 5.04 17.42 0.42
N LEU A 65 4.26 16.35 0.34
CA LEU A 65 3.38 15.92 1.41
C LEU A 65 4.14 14.96 2.33
N TYR A 66 4.06 15.25 3.62
CA TYR A 66 4.49 14.35 4.68
C TYR A 66 3.32 14.05 5.60
N VAL A 67 3.16 12.79 5.98
CA VAL A 67 2.18 12.34 6.99
C VAL A 67 2.90 11.76 8.19
N TRP A 68 2.34 11.93 9.37
CA TRP A 68 2.85 11.30 10.58
C TRP A 68 2.22 9.93 10.73
N SER A 69 3.06 8.92 11.01
CA SER A 69 2.64 7.55 11.32
C SER A 69 3.22 7.10 12.66
#